data_AF-A0A0G1GXM6-F1
#
_entry.id   AF-A0A0G1GXM6-F1
#
_cell.length_a   1.000
_cell.length_b   1.000
_cell.length_c   1.000
_cell.angle_alpha   90.00
_cell.angle_beta   90.00
_cell.angle_gamma   90.00
#
_symmetry.space_group_name_H-M   'P 1'
#
loop_
_entity.id
_entity.type
_entity.pdbx_description
1 polymer ?
#
loop_
_entity_poly.entity_id
_entity_poly.type
_entity_poly.pdbx_seq_one_letter_code
_entity_poly.pdbx_strand_id
1 'polypeptide(L)'
;MLDEDYFMYGEDIDWAYRIKEKGWEIWFNPQTSIHHKKKQSGRANAGSMMKRKTDAYFYETMKLFYKKHYEKVYPRLVTGLVYLALDLRITVLSVLGK
;
A
#
# COMPACT_ATOMS: atom_id res chain seq x y z
N MET A 1 17.75 -1.95 -3.31
CA MET A 1 17.03 -3.20 -3.59
C MET A 1 15.62 -3.09 -3.03
N LEU A 2 14.63 -3.66 -3.72
CA LEU A 2 13.25 -3.74 -3.25
C LEU A 2 13.17 -4.64 -2.00
N ASP A 3 12.18 -4.39 -1.15
CA ASP A 3 12.03 -5.04 0.14
C ASP A 3 11.08 -6.24 0.01
N GLU A 4 11.58 -7.43 0.32
CA GLU A 4 10.87 -8.71 0.12
C GLU A 4 9.74 -8.97 1.12
N ASP A 5 9.64 -8.17 2.20
CA ASP A 5 8.49 -8.26 3.11
C ASP A 5 7.19 -7.80 2.43
N TYR A 6 7.30 -7.04 1.32
CA TYR A 6 6.16 -6.65 0.51
C TYR A 6 5.85 -7.73 -0.53
N PHE A 7 4.90 -8.60 -0.20
CA PHE A 7 4.42 -9.65 -1.11
C PHE A 7 3.70 -9.08 -2.36
N MET A 8 2.86 -8.05 -2.19
CA MET A 8 2.17 -7.37 -3.28
C MET A 8 1.74 -5.95 -2.85
N TYR A 9 2.03 -4.97 -3.70
CA TYR A 9 1.89 -3.53 -3.41
C TYR A 9 2.87 -3.05 -2.34
N GLY A 10 3.21 -1.76 -2.38
CA GLY A 10 3.96 -1.10 -1.31
C GLY A 10 5.48 -1.09 -1.52
N GLU A 11 6.01 -1.99 -2.35
CA GLU A 11 7.44 -2.11 -2.61
C GLU A 11 8.02 -0.85 -3.28
N ASP A 12 7.23 -0.21 -4.14
CA ASP A 12 7.58 1.00 -4.87
C ASP A 12 7.59 2.24 -3.97
N ILE A 13 6.56 2.42 -3.14
CA ILE A 13 6.48 3.52 -2.18
C ILE A 13 7.53 3.40 -1.08
N ASP A 14 7.83 2.17 -0.62
CA ASP A 14 8.90 1.90 0.35
C ASP A 14 10.25 2.29 -0.24
N TRP A 15 10.50 1.91 -1.48
CA TRP A 15 11.73 2.25 -2.16
C TRP A 15 11.85 3.75 -2.38
N ALA A 16 10.78 4.42 -2.81
CA ALA A 16 10.73 5.87 -2.94
C ALA A 16 10.99 6.59 -1.60
N TYR A 17 10.40 6.09 -0.51
CA TYR A 17 10.64 6.63 0.83
C TYR A 17 12.13 6.53 1.21
N ARG A 18 12.73 5.33 1.08
CA ARG A 18 14.15 5.09 1.39
C ARG A 18 15.11 5.87 0.48
N ILE A 19 14.75 6.12 -0.77
CA ILE A 19 15.51 6.99 -1.69
C ILE A 19 15.58 8.40 -1.10
N LYS A 20 14.44 8.95 -0.67
CA LYS A 20 14.37 10.28 -0.06
C LYS A 20 15.09 10.35 1.29
N GLU A 21 14.99 9.32 2.12
CA GLU A 21 15.73 9.26 3.40
C GLU A 21 17.25 9.33 3.20
N LYS A 22 17.75 8.80 2.08
CA LYS A 22 19.17 8.86 1.72
C LYS A 22 19.58 10.19 1.07
N GLY A 23 18.69 11.19 1.02
CA GLY A 23 18.95 12.50 0.44
C GLY A 23 18.90 12.54 -1.09
N TRP A 24 18.39 11.49 -1.74
CA TRP A 24 18.23 11.46 -3.19
C TRP A 24 16.89 12.05 -3.60
N GLU A 25 16.85 12.56 -4.83
CA GLU A 25 15.66 13.16 -5.42
C GLU A 25 14.90 12.16 -6.31
N ILE A 26 13.59 12.34 -6.39
CA ILE A 26 12.70 11.59 -7.28
C ILE A 26 12.10 12.58 -8.27
N TRP A 27 12.43 12.40 -9.55
CA TRP A 27 12.08 13.34 -10.61
C TRP A 27 10.88 12.86 -11.41
N PHE A 28 9.95 13.77 -11.70
CA PHE A 28 8.84 13.56 -12.63
C PHE A 28 9.15 14.25 -13.96
N ASN A 29 9.06 13.52 -15.08
CA ASN A 29 9.26 14.11 -16.41
C ASN A 29 7.91 14.41 -17.08
N PRO A 30 7.47 15.69 -17.14
CA PRO A 30 6.19 16.06 -17.76
C PRO A 30 6.17 15.90 -19.29
N GLN A 31 7.33 15.75 -19.94
CA GLN A 31 7.42 15.57 -21.39
C GLN A 31 7.06 14.14 -21.84
N THR A 32 7.01 13.20 -20.91
CA THR A 32 6.67 11.80 -21.17
C THR A 32 5.26 11.50 -20.68
N SER A 33 4.45 10.84 -21.50
CA SER A 33 3.10 10.40 -21.13
C SER A 33 2.94 8.90 -21.37
N ILE A 34 2.44 8.20 -20.35
CA ILE A 34 2.15 6.76 -20.39
C ILE A 34 0.73 6.55 -19.90
N HIS A 35 -0.11 5.92 -20.71
CA HIS A 35 -1.49 5.63 -20.33
C HIS A 35 -1.60 4.28 -19.61
N HIS A 36 -1.93 4.31 -18.32
CA HIS A 36 -2.14 3.09 -17.53
C HIS A 36 -3.63 2.71 -17.47
N LYS A 37 -3.97 1.55 -18.07
CA LYS A 37 -5.31 0.96 -18.00
C LYS A 37 -5.56 0.29 -16.64
N LYS A 38 -6.02 1.06 -15.67
CA LYS A 38 -6.29 0.60 -14.30
C LYS A 38 -7.23 -0.62 -14.28
N LYS A 39 -6.95 -1.60 -13.41
CA LYS A 39 -7.77 -2.81 -13.14
C LYS A 39 -7.85 -3.83 -14.29
N GLN A 40 -7.17 -3.61 -15.42
CA GLN A 40 -7.27 -4.50 -16.58
C GLN A 40 -6.56 -5.86 -16.38
N SER A 41 -5.45 -5.90 -15.65
CA SER A 41 -4.59 -7.09 -15.50
C SER A 41 -5.09 -8.12 -14.48
N GLY A 42 -5.85 -7.71 -13.45
CA GLY A 42 -6.19 -8.62 -12.34
C GLY A 42 -7.63 -8.53 -11.81
N ARG A 43 -8.42 -7.54 -12.21
CA ARG A 43 -9.77 -7.31 -11.68
C ARG A 43 -10.90 -7.47 -12.69
N ALA A 44 -10.57 -7.48 -13.99
CA ALA A 44 -11.58 -7.66 -15.05
C ALA A 44 -12.19 -9.07 -15.06
N ASN A 45 -11.41 -10.10 -14.69
CA ASN A 45 -11.81 -11.52 -14.77
C ASN A 45 -11.75 -12.26 -13.42
N ALA A 46 -11.45 -11.57 -12.32
CA ALA A 46 -11.30 -12.19 -11.02
C ALA A 46 -12.65 -12.33 -10.30
N GLY A 47 -12.92 -13.51 -9.74
CA GLY A 47 -14.09 -13.73 -8.89
C GLY A 47 -14.11 -12.81 -7.67
N SER A 48 -15.30 -12.55 -7.12
CA SER A 48 -15.51 -11.63 -5.99
C SER A 48 -14.64 -11.93 -4.76
N MET A 49 -14.29 -13.21 -4.55
CA MET A 49 -13.39 -13.64 -3.47
C MET A 49 -11.95 -13.16 -3.69
N MET A 50 -11.40 -13.31 -4.89
CA MET A 50 -10.05 -12.85 -5.20
C MET A 50 -9.95 -11.33 -5.09
N LYS A 51 -10.97 -10.59 -5.57
CA LYS A 51 -11.04 -9.12 -5.43
C LYS A 51 -10.92 -8.69 -3.96
N ARG A 52 -11.70 -9.31 -3.07
CA ARG A 52 -11.66 -9.04 -1.62
C ARG A 52 -10.29 -9.32 -1.01
N LYS A 53 -9.67 -10.46 -1.38
CA LYS A 53 -8.35 -10.84 -0.89
C LYS A 53 -7.27 -9.85 -1.32
N THR A 54 -7.29 -9.43 -2.58
CA THR A 54 -6.38 -8.40 -3.12
C THR A 54 -6.55 -7.06 -2.41
N ASP A 55 -7.80 -6.65 -2.12
CA ASP A 55 -8.07 -5.43 -1.37
C ASP A 55 -7.58 -5.54 0.08
N ALA A 56 -7.78 -6.67 0.76
CA ALA A 56 -7.24 -6.88 2.10
C ALA A 56 -5.70 -6.80 2.12
N TYR A 57 -5.01 -7.48 1.19
CA TYR A 57 -3.56 -7.40 1.07
C TYR A 57 -3.04 -5.98 0.87
N PHE A 58 -3.74 -5.13 0.12
CA PHE A 58 -3.35 -3.74 -0.05
C PHE A 58 -3.27 -3.00 1.30
N TYR A 59 -4.24 -3.20 2.19
CA TYR A 59 -4.24 -2.54 3.51
C TYR A 59 -3.26 -3.19 4.50
N GLU A 60 -3.03 -4.50 4.42
CA GLU A 60 -1.95 -5.16 5.18
C GLU A 60 -0.58 -4.59 4.80
N THR A 61 -0.35 -4.36 3.51
CA THR A 61 0.84 -3.66 3.01
C THR A 61 0.96 -2.24 3.58
N MET A 62 -0.14 -1.48 3.66
CA MET A 62 -0.12 -0.15 4.28
C MET A 62 0.23 -0.21 5.77
N LYS A 63 -0.24 -1.25 6.47
CA LYS A 63 0.09 -1.52 7.87
C LYS A 63 1.58 -1.80 8.05
N LEU A 64 2.16 -2.62 7.17
CA LEU A 64 3.60 -2.91 7.13
C LEU A 64 4.42 -1.64 6.87
N PHE A 65 4.04 -0.83 5.88
CA PHE A 65 4.71 0.44 5.59
C PHE A 65 4.69 1.36 6.81
N TYR A 66 3.52 1.52 7.44
CA TYR A 66 3.39 2.35 8.64
C TYR A 66 4.27 1.83 9.78
N LYS A 67 4.30 0.51 9.99
CA LYS A 67 5.17 -0.13 11.00
C LYS A 67 6.64 0.21 10.78
N LYS A 68 7.11 0.12 9.53
CA LYS A 68 8.51 0.36 9.18
C LYS A 68 8.93 1.82 9.35
N HIS A 69 8.09 2.75 8.90
CA HIS A 69 8.50 4.15 8.71
C HIS A 69 7.90 5.14 9.72
N TYR A 70 6.79 4.80 10.38
CA TYR A 70 6.00 5.76 11.16
C TYR A 70 5.64 5.33 12.57
N GLU A 71 5.65 4.04 12.90
CA GLU A 71 5.31 3.54 14.24
C GLU A 71 6.16 4.16 15.35
N LYS A 72 7.44 4.44 15.08
CA LYS A 72 8.36 5.07 16.03
C LYS A 72 8.42 6.59 15.93
N VAL A 73 7.78 7.17 14.91
CA VAL A 73 7.79 8.62 14.65
C VAL A 73 6.63 9.30 15.35
N TYR A 74 5.47 8.65 15.41
CA TYR A 74 4.25 9.23 15.99
C TYR A 74 3.96 8.74 17.41
N PRO A 75 3.19 9.51 18.21
CA PRO A 75 2.74 9.06 19.52
C PRO A 75 1.85 7.81 19.44
N ARG A 76 1.89 6.98 20.49
CA ARG A 76 1.12 5.73 20.58
C ARG A 76 -0.38 5.88 20.33
N LEU A 77 -0.98 7.01 20.71
CA LEU A 77 -2.39 7.29 20.43
C LEU A 77 -2.67 7.39 18.93
N VAL A 78 -1.83 8.15 18.21
CA VAL A 78 -1.96 8.31 16.75
C VAL A 78 -1.72 6.98 16.05
N THR A 79 -0.67 6.25 16.44
CA THR A 79 -0.38 4.91 15.93
C THR A 79 -1.54 3.94 16.18
N GLY A 80 -2.13 3.94 17.38
CA GLY A 80 -3.29 3.12 17.71
C GLY A 80 -4.51 3.45 16.84
N LEU A 81 -4.78 4.73 16.60
CA LEU A 81 -5.87 5.17 15.70
C LEU A 81 -5.63 4.75 14.25
N VAL A 82 -4.39 4.83 13.76
CA VAL A 82 -4.04 4.38 12.40
C VAL A 82 -4.23 2.87 12.27
N TYR A 83 -3.73 2.07 13.21
CA TYR A 83 -3.92 0.62 13.18
C TYR A 83 -5.40 0.23 13.27
N LEU A 84 -6.17 0.88 14.15
CA LEU A 84 -7.61 0.65 14.22
C LEU A 84 -8.30 0.96 12.89
N ALA A 85 -7.97 2.08 12.24
CA ALA A 85 -8.56 2.45 10.96
C ALA A 85 -8.23 1.45 9.85
N LEU A 86 -6.99 0.96 9.80
CA LEU A 86 -6.55 -0.05 8.82
C LEU A 86 -7.25 -1.40 9.08
N ASP A 87 -7.34 -1.84 10.33
CA ASP A 87 -7.95 -3.11 10.71
C ASP A 87 -9.46 -3.12 10.45
N LEU A 88 -10.13 -1.98 10.71
CA LEU A 88 -11.54 -1.80 10.34
C LEU A 88 -11.73 -1.87 8.81
N ARG A 89 -10.83 -1.26 8.03
CA ARG A 89 -10.90 -1.31 6.56
C ARG A 89 -10.73 -2.73 6.03
N ILE A 90 -9.73 -3.46 6.54
CA ILE A 90 -9.47 -4.86 6.17
C ILE A 90 -10.70 -5.72 6.48
N THR A 91 -11.25 -5.59 7.69
CA THR A 91 -12.43 -6.33 8.13
C THR A 91 -13.64 -6.04 7.23
N VAL A 92 -13.94 -4.76 7.00
CA VAL A 92 -15.06 -4.34 6.15
C VAL A 92 -14.92 -4.89 4.74
N LEU A 93 -13.73 -4.83 4.13
CA LEU A 93 -13.51 -5.30 2.76
C LEU A 93 -13.51 -6.81 2.64
N SER A 94 -13.05 -7.51 3.68
CA SER A 94 -13.07 -8.97 3.75
C SER A 94 -14.50 -9.51 3.87
N VAL A 95 -15.37 -8.80 4.59
CA VAL A 95 -16.76 -9.23 4.87
C VAL A 95 -17.77 -8.68 3.86
N LEU A 96 -17.74 -7.38 3.54
CA LEU A 96 -18.80 -6.68 2.80
C LEU A 96 -18.58 -6.57 1.29
N GLY A 97 -17.56 -7.23 0.74
CA GLY A 97 -17.09 -7.12 -0.66
C GLY A 97 -18.10 -6.57 -1.68
N LYS A 98 -18.09 -5.24 -1.85
CA LYS A 98 -18.68 -4.56 -2.99
C LYS A 98 -17.61 -4.34 -4.06
#